data_AF-A0A354MER6-F1
#
_entry.id   AF-A0A354MER6-F1
#
_cell.length_a   1.000
_cell.length_b   1.000
_cell.length_c   1.000
_cell.angle_alpha   90.00
_cell.angle_beta   90.00
_cell.angle_gamma   90.00
#
_symmetry.space_group_name_H-M   'P 1'
#
loop_
_entity.id
_entity.type
_entity.pdbx_description
1 polymer ?
#
loop_
_entity_poly.entity_id
_entity_poly.type
_entity_poly.pdbx_seq_one_letter_code
_entity_poly.pdbx_strand_id
1 'polypeptide(L)'
;MKIKILLLLIIICIPTISLAQTETIEQSEILESQQKTLNISSFIEEAKKYSSNVYKDIDFNELFNSAITGNINNKTIINDILKILGKEIVGSVAVIGSIILIIIIHSIFKSLSEGLENKTISQITYYIQYILIVTLIMTNFSNILIMIKESIQNLVGFMNNLIPILITLMLTTGNIVSANLMQPIILFIITFIGNFITTIIIPLVLIATALGIISKISDKIQIDKLSKFLKSSVVWILGVILTIFVGLISVEGSLSSSVDGITAKTTKAAVSSFIPVVGKILRRCSRYSNRL
;
A
#
# COMPACT_ATOMS: atom_id res chain seq x y z
N MET A 1 65.78 25.68 -6.24
CA MET A 1 64.80 24.55 -6.22
C MET A 1 63.34 25.03 -6.19
N LYS A 2 62.99 26.00 -5.32
CA LYS A 2 61.60 26.53 -5.20
C LYS A 2 61.01 27.14 -6.48
N ILE A 3 61.83 27.84 -7.29
CA ILE A 3 61.37 28.45 -8.55
C ILE A 3 61.05 27.43 -9.65
N LYS A 4 61.76 26.29 -9.69
CA LYS A 4 61.48 25.21 -10.66
C LYS A 4 60.18 24.47 -10.32
N ILE A 5 59.87 24.33 -9.03
CA ILE A 5 58.61 23.75 -8.54
C ILE A 5 57.42 24.66 -8.83
N LEU A 6 57.57 25.98 -8.67
CA LEU A 6 56.53 26.96 -9.01
C LEU A 6 56.21 26.93 -10.52
N LEU A 7 57.23 26.78 -11.37
CA LEU A 7 57.07 26.73 -12.83
C LEU A 7 56.41 25.43 -13.31
N LEU A 8 56.65 24.31 -12.61
CA LEU A 8 55.98 23.03 -12.85
C LEU A 8 54.48 23.08 -12.46
N LEU A 9 54.16 23.78 -11.37
CA LEU A 9 52.79 23.92 -10.87
C LEU A 9 51.93 24.82 -11.77
N ILE A 10 52.55 25.84 -12.39
CA ILE A 10 51.91 26.70 -13.38
C ILE A 10 51.61 25.95 -14.69
N ILE A 11 52.47 25.00 -15.10
CA ILE A 11 52.23 24.14 -16.27
C ILE A 11 51.06 23.16 -16.07
N ILE A 12 50.83 22.69 -14.84
CA ILE A 12 49.69 21.83 -14.50
C ILE A 12 48.36 22.61 -14.42
N CYS A 13 48.41 23.92 -14.17
CA CYS A 13 47.23 24.78 -14.10
C CYS A 13 46.86 25.46 -15.43
N ILE A 14 47.54 25.13 -16.55
CA ILE A 14 47.08 25.60 -17.86
C ILE A 14 45.81 24.83 -18.19
N PRO A 15 44.64 25.50 -18.29
CA PRO A 15 43.42 24.82 -18.71
C PRO A 15 43.65 24.32 -20.13
N THR A 16 43.63 23.01 -20.32
CA THR A 16 43.57 22.42 -21.65
C THR A 16 42.30 22.96 -22.31
N ILE A 17 42.47 23.80 -23.33
CA ILE A 17 41.37 24.22 -24.20
C ILE A 17 40.94 22.95 -24.94
N SER A 18 39.95 22.27 -24.37
CA SER A 18 39.24 21.20 -25.07
C SER A 18 38.46 21.87 -26.19
N LEU A 19 38.82 21.54 -27.43
CA LEU A 19 37.94 21.75 -28.57
C LEU A 19 36.74 20.85 -28.36
N ALA A 20 35.68 21.39 -27.75
CA ALA A 20 34.38 20.78 -27.81
C ALA A 20 33.96 20.78 -29.28
N GLN A 21 33.97 19.60 -29.90
CA GLN A 21 33.19 19.36 -31.10
C GLN A 21 31.75 19.66 -30.70
N THR A 22 31.17 20.73 -31.24
CA THR A 22 29.74 21.03 -31.09
C THR A 22 28.95 20.01 -31.89
N GLU A 23 28.97 18.76 -31.45
CA GLU A 23 27.81 17.92 -31.59
C GLU A 23 26.78 18.53 -30.63
N THR A 24 25.79 19.22 -31.20
CA THR A 24 24.50 19.37 -30.54
C THR A 24 24.02 17.96 -30.26
N ILE A 25 24.44 17.39 -29.12
CA ILE A 25 23.82 16.21 -28.56
C ILE A 25 22.39 16.67 -28.29
N GLU A 26 21.47 16.30 -29.18
CA GLU A 26 20.10 16.73 -29.04
C GLU A 26 19.59 16.19 -27.70
N GLN A 27 18.90 17.04 -26.95
CA GLN A 27 18.31 16.68 -25.66
C GLN A 27 17.42 15.42 -25.77
N SER A 28 16.90 15.15 -26.97
CA SER A 28 16.19 13.93 -27.40
C SER A 28 17.05 12.66 -27.36
N GLU A 29 18.29 12.67 -27.88
CA GLU A 29 19.19 11.50 -27.89
C GLU A 29 19.60 11.08 -26.48
N ILE A 30 19.87 12.04 -25.60
CA ILE A 30 20.15 11.77 -24.18
C ILE A 30 18.91 11.15 -23.52
N LEU A 31 17.72 11.68 -23.80
CA LEU A 31 16.48 11.17 -23.23
C LEU A 31 16.18 9.74 -23.67
N GLU A 32 16.35 9.43 -24.97
CA GLU A 32 16.17 8.08 -25.51
C GLU A 32 17.18 7.10 -24.92
N SER A 33 18.45 7.50 -24.78
CA SER A 33 19.48 6.65 -24.17
C SER A 33 19.16 6.32 -22.71
N GLN A 34 18.63 7.27 -21.96
CA GLN A 34 18.19 7.08 -20.56
C GLN A 34 16.95 6.19 -20.47
N GLN A 35 15.95 6.41 -21.33
CA GLN A 35 14.75 5.57 -21.38
C GLN A 35 15.09 4.10 -21.67
N LYS A 36 16.02 3.86 -22.61
CA LYS A 36 16.49 2.52 -22.96
C LYS A 36 17.30 1.88 -21.83
N THR A 37 18.20 2.63 -21.21
CA THR A 37 19.02 2.14 -20.08
C THR A 37 18.17 1.79 -18.87
N LEU A 38 17.16 2.61 -18.56
CA LEU A 38 16.23 2.41 -17.45
C LEU A 38 15.08 1.45 -17.79
N ASN A 39 15.06 0.93 -19.01
CA ASN A 39 14.03 0.02 -19.53
C ASN A 39 12.60 0.55 -19.33
N ILE A 40 12.40 1.86 -19.51
CA ILE A 40 11.13 2.56 -19.24
C ILE A 40 9.96 1.99 -20.05
N SER A 41 10.22 1.54 -21.28
CA SER A 41 9.20 0.93 -22.15
C SER A 41 8.56 -0.30 -21.49
N SER A 42 9.38 -1.18 -20.90
CA SER A 42 8.88 -2.36 -20.17
C SER A 42 8.07 -1.96 -18.93
N PHE A 43 8.52 -0.93 -18.21
CA PHE A 43 7.78 -0.41 -17.07
C PHE A 43 6.41 0.15 -17.46
N ILE A 44 6.32 0.90 -18.56
CA ILE A 44 5.04 1.45 -19.01
C ILE A 44 4.10 0.34 -19.48
N GLU A 45 4.59 -0.65 -20.21
CA GLU A 45 3.81 -1.81 -20.65
C GLU A 45 3.23 -2.57 -19.44
N GLU A 46 4.05 -2.77 -18.42
CA GLU A 46 3.63 -3.54 -17.26
C GLU A 46 2.84 -2.71 -16.24
N ALA A 47 3.07 -1.39 -16.18
CA ALA A 47 2.18 -0.46 -15.51
C ALA A 47 0.78 -0.50 -16.14
N LYS A 48 0.65 -0.52 -17.48
CA LYS A 48 -0.62 -0.69 -18.20
C LYS A 48 -1.30 -2.00 -17.82
N LYS A 49 -0.56 -3.10 -17.70
CA LYS A 49 -1.11 -4.41 -17.30
C LYS A 49 -1.76 -4.38 -15.92
N TYR A 50 -1.10 -3.79 -14.91
CA TYR A 50 -1.65 -3.72 -13.55
C TYR A 50 -2.67 -2.59 -13.34
N SER A 51 -2.65 -1.56 -14.18
CA SER A 51 -3.57 -0.42 -14.07
C SER A 51 -4.83 -0.57 -14.92
N SER A 52 -4.80 -1.36 -16.00
CA SER A 52 -5.90 -1.46 -16.99
C SER A 52 -7.27 -1.79 -16.40
N ASN A 53 -7.33 -2.58 -15.32
CA ASN A 53 -8.58 -2.93 -14.65
C ASN A 53 -9.16 -1.79 -13.81
N VAL A 54 -8.32 -0.85 -13.38
CA VAL A 54 -8.66 0.24 -12.43
C VAL A 54 -8.71 1.61 -13.13
N TYR A 55 -7.84 1.83 -14.12
CA TYR A 55 -7.59 3.10 -14.79
C TYR A 55 -7.68 2.92 -16.30
N LYS A 56 -8.86 2.57 -16.81
CA LYS A 56 -9.10 2.35 -18.25
C LYS A 56 -8.84 3.58 -19.12
N ASP A 57 -8.99 4.77 -18.54
CA ASP A 57 -8.92 6.05 -19.24
C ASP A 57 -7.53 6.71 -19.16
N ILE A 58 -6.55 6.09 -18.50
CA ILE A 58 -5.20 6.65 -18.35
C ILE A 58 -4.26 6.03 -19.39
N ASP A 59 -3.80 6.84 -20.36
CA ASP A 59 -2.68 6.45 -21.22
C ASP A 59 -1.35 6.77 -20.52
N PHE A 60 -0.70 5.73 -19.99
CA PHE A 60 0.60 5.84 -19.34
C PHE A 60 1.71 6.33 -20.28
N ASN A 61 1.60 6.12 -21.59
CA ASN A 61 2.57 6.67 -22.55
C ASN A 61 2.41 8.18 -22.65
N GLU A 62 1.17 8.65 -22.78
CA GLU A 62 0.86 10.08 -22.82
C GLU A 62 1.25 10.75 -21.49
N LEU A 63 0.90 10.13 -20.35
CA LEU A 63 1.23 10.65 -19.03
C LEU A 63 2.75 10.74 -18.82
N PHE A 64 3.50 9.72 -19.25
CA PHE A 64 4.97 9.75 -19.20
C PHE A 64 5.54 10.86 -20.11
N ASN A 65 5.06 10.97 -21.35
CA ASN A 65 5.50 11.99 -22.29
C ASN A 65 5.16 13.43 -21.84
N SER A 66 3.97 13.62 -21.26
CA SER A 66 3.57 14.88 -20.62
C SER A 66 4.40 15.19 -19.38
N ALA A 67 4.84 14.16 -18.63
CA ALA A 67 5.69 14.34 -17.45
C ALA A 67 7.11 14.77 -17.81
N ILE A 68 7.74 14.13 -18.80
CA ILE A 68 9.10 14.52 -19.27
C ILE A 68 9.12 15.91 -19.91
N THR A 69 8.01 16.35 -20.50
CA THR A 69 7.85 17.68 -21.10
C THR A 69 7.40 18.75 -20.10
N GLY A 70 7.09 18.36 -18.85
CA GLY A 70 6.64 19.28 -17.80
C GLY A 70 5.20 19.78 -17.95
N ASN A 71 4.43 19.27 -18.93
CA ASN A 71 3.06 19.67 -19.20
C ASN A 71 2.05 18.68 -18.59
N ILE A 72 2.09 18.49 -17.27
CA ILE A 72 1.16 17.60 -16.58
C ILE A 72 -0.19 18.30 -16.35
N ASN A 73 -1.25 17.72 -16.90
CA ASN A 73 -2.61 18.18 -16.66
C ASN A 73 -3.14 17.68 -15.30
N ASN A 74 -2.71 18.33 -14.23
CA ASN A 74 -3.10 17.99 -12.85
C ASN A 74 -4.62 17.96 -12.65
N LYS A 75 -5.38 18.76 -13.41
CA LYS A 75 -6.84 18.84 -13.30
C LYS A 75 -7.50 17.52 -13.73
N THR A 76 -7.02 16.89 -14.79
CA THR A 76 -7.53 15.60 -15.27
C THR A 76 -7.28 14.51 -14.24
N ILE A 77 -6.04 14.42 -13.74
CA ILE A 77 -5.64 13.42 -12.72
C ILE A 77 -6.52 13.54 -11.46
N ILE A 78 -6.71 14.76 -10.94
CA ILE A 78 -7.55 14.99 -9.75
C ILE A 78 -9.01 14.62 -10.03
N ASN A 79 -9.54 14.99 -11.20
CA ASN A 79 -10.92 14.68 -11.56
C ASN A 79 -11.17 13.17 -11.66
N ASP A 80 -10.22 12.42 -12.21
CA ASP A 80 -10.36 10.97 -12.35
C ASP A 80 -10.24 10.25 -11.00
N ILE A 81 -9.35 10.70 -10.12
CA ILE A 81 -9.30 10.24 -8.73
C ILE A 81 -10.64 10.51 -8.01
N LEU A 82 -11.19 11.71 -8.18
CA LEU A 82 -12.48 12.08 -7.57
C LEU A 82 -13.65 11.26 -8.13
N LYS A 83 -13.68 10.95 -9.43
CA LYS A 83 -14.70 10.08 -10.01
C LYS A 83 -14.65 8.67 -9.43
N ILE A 84 -13.44 8.10 -9.29
CA ILE A 84 -13.25 6.76 -8.72
C ILE A 84 -13.73 6.73 -7.26
N LEU A 85 -13.29 7.71 -6.45
CA LEU A 85 -13.74 7.83 -5.06
C LEU A 85 -15.25 8.07 -4.96
N GLY A 86 -15.80 8.92 -5.83
CA GLY A 86 -17.22 9.22 -5.88
C GLY A 86 -18.07 7.98 -6.19
N LYS A 87 -17.61 7.12 -7.10
CA LYS A 87 -18.30 5.86 -7.44
C LYS A 87 -18.43 4.94 -6.22
N GLU A 88 -17.36 4.78 -5.44
CA GLU A 88 -17.37 3.95 -4.22
C GLU A 88 -18.25 4.55 -3.12
N ILE A 89 -18.25 5.88 -2.98
CA ILE A 89 -19.13 6.59 -2.03
C ILE A 89 -20.59 6.38 -2.40
N VAL A 90 -20.95 6.55 -3.68
CA VAL A 90 -22.33 6.34 -4.14
C VAL A 90 -22.77 4.89 -3.91
N GLY A 91 -21.90 3.92 -4.20
CA GLY A 91 -22.17 2.50 -3.91
C GLY A 91 -22.42 2.24 -2.41
N SER A 92 -21.62 2.85 -1.54
CA SER A 92 -21.77 2.72 -0.08
C SER A 92 -23.07 3.37 0.42
N VAL A 93 -23.43 4.54 -0.10
CA VAL A 93 -24.69 5.22 0.22
C VAL A 93 -25.89 4.40 -0.24
N ALA A 94 -25.81 3.73 -1.40
CA ALA A 94 -26.88 2.86 -1.88
C ALA A 94 -27.15 1.69 -0.92
N VAL A 95 -26.11 1.05 -0.39
CA VAL A 95 -26.25 -0.04 0.62
C VAL A 95 -26.91 0.49 1.89
N ILE A 96 -26.49 1.67 2.38
CA ILE A 96 -27.10 2.31 3.55
C ILE A 96 -28.59 2.61 3.28
N GLY A 97 -28.92 3.13 2.11
CA GLY A 97 -30.30 3.37 1.68
C GLY A 97 -31.14 2.10 1.68
N SER A 98 -30.60 0.98 1.19
CA SER A 98 -31.28 -0.32 1.25
C SER A 98 -31.52 -0.80 2.69
N ILE A 99 -30.56 -0.60 3.60
CA ILE A 99 -30.75 -0.94 5.03
C ILE A 99 -31.85 -0.08 5.65
N ILE A 100 -31.86 1.23 5.40
CA ILE A 100 -32.89 2.15 5.91
C ILE A 100 -34.27 1.72 5.42
N LEU A 101 -34.42 1.38 4.13
CA LEU A 101 -35.67 0.87 3.57
C LEU A 101 -36.15 -0.38 4.32
N ILE A 102 -35.26 -1.36 4.56
CA ILE A 102 -35.58 -2.59 5.30
C ILE A 102 -36.04 -2.27 6.72
N ILE A 103 -35.40 -1.31 7.40
CA ILE A 103 -35.79 -0.89 8.77
C ILE A 103 -37.16 -0.23 8.80
N ILE A 104 -37.48 0.61 7.81
CA ILE A 104 -38.79 1.26 7.68
C ILE A 104 -39.87 0.19 7.50
N ILE A 105 -39.66 -0.74 6.56
CA ILE A 105 -40.59 -1.85 6.31
C ILE A 105 -40.79 -2.68 7.59
N HIS A 106 -39.69 -3.04 8.27
CA HIS A 106 -39.78 -3.78 9.53
C HIS A 106 -40.59 -3.06 10.59
N SER A 107 -40.43 -1.74 10.74
CA SER A 107 -41.16 -0.96 11.74
C SER A 107 -42.68 -1.03 11.51
N ILE A 108 -43.11 -1.03 10.25
CA ILE A 108 -44.52 -1.20 9.86
C ILE A 108 -45.00 -2.62 10.21
N PHE A 109 -44.26 -3.65 9.82
CA PHE A 109 -44.60 -5.05 10.12
C PHE A 109 -44.65 -5.32 11.63
N LYS A 110 -43.72 -4.74 12.39
CA LYS A 110 -43.68 -4.86 13.85
C LYS A 110 -44.93 -4.26 14.48
N SER A 111 -45.31 -3.05 14.08
CA SER A 111 -46.53 -2.38 14.56
C SER A 111 -47.79 -3.23 14.30
N LEU A 112 -47.89 -3.83 13.10
CA LEU A 112 -49.00 -4.73 12.76
C LEU A 112 -48.97 -6.02 13.60
N SER A 113 -47.79 -6.65 13.75
CA SER A 113 -47.66 -7.89 14.51
C SER A 113 -47.89 -7.71 16.02
N GLU A 114 -47.53 -6.56 16.58
CA GLU A 114 -47.80 -6.22 17.99
C GLU A 114 -49.28 -5.94 18.21
N GLY A 115 -49.95 -5.28 17.26
CA GLY A 115 -51.41 -5.09 17.29
C GLY A 115 -52.21 -6.39 17.19
N LEU A 116 -51.59 -7.49 16.76
CA LEU A 116 -52.19 -8.84 16.71
C LEU A 116 -51.87 -9.69 17.96
N GLU A 117 -51.17 -9.13 18.96
CA GLU A 117 -50.70 -9.81 20.19
C GLU A 117 -49.92 -11.13 19.98
N ASN A 118 -49.46 -11.39 18.76
CA ASN A 118 -48.80 -12.65 18.42
C ASN A 118 -47.28 -12.54 18.55
N LYS A 119 -46.76 -12.91 19.73
CA LYS A 119 -45.32 -12.87 20.05
C LYS A 119 -44.48 -13.74 19.11
N THR A 120 -45.00 -14.88 18.66
CA THR A 120 -44.29 -15.80 17.76
C THR A 120 -44.10 -15.18 16.38
N ILE A 121 -45.12 -14.52 15.82
CA ILE A 121 -45.04 -13.82 14.53
C ILE A 121 -44.02 -12.67 14.60
N SER A 122 -44.03 -11.90 15.69
CA SER A 122 -43.07 -10.81 15.90
C SER A 122 -41.62 -11.30 15.93
N GLN A 123 -41.37 -12.43 16.60
CA GLN A 123 -40.04 -13.03 16.70
C GLN A 123 -39.54 -13.62 15.37
N ILE A 124 -40.41 -14.26 14.58
CA ILE A 124 -40.07 -14.74 13.23
C ILE A 124 -39.73 -13.55 12.31
N THR A 125 -40.54 -12.48 12.37
CA THR A 125 -40.33 -11.26 11.58
C THR A 125 -38.98 -10.60 11.88
N TYR A 126 -38.59 -10.58 13.17
CA TYR A 126 -37.27 -10.11 13.59
C TYR A 126 -36.12 -10.91 12.94
N TYR A 127 -36.18 -12.24 12.97
CA TYR A 127 -35.11 -13.07 12.39
C TYR A 127 -35.01 -12.94 10.87
N ILE A 128 -36.15 -12.83 10.17
CA ILE A 128 -36.17 -12.58 8.72
C ILE A 128 -35.47 -11.25 8.39
N GLN A 129 -35.81 -10.18 9.10
CA GLN A 129 -35.17 -8.88 8.91
C GLN A 129 -33.68 -8.92 9.22
N TYR A 130 -33.30 -9.58 10.31
CA TYR A 130 -31.91 -9.73 10.71
C TYR A 130 -31.09 -10.42 9.60
N ILE A 131 -31.58 -11.53 9.05
CA ILE A 131 -30.92 -12.26 7.95
C ILE A 131 -30.80 -11.38 6.70
N LEU A 132 -31.83 -10.61 6.35
CA LEU A 132 -31.81 -9.70 5.20
C LEU A 132 -30.70 -8.64 5.34
N ILE A 133 -30.63 -7.97 6.48
CA ILE A 133 -29.61 -6.94 6.75
C ILE A 133 -28.22 -7.58 6.75
N VAL A 134 -28.05 -8.71 7.42
CA VAL A 134 -26.77 -9.43 7.47
C VAL A 134 -26.31 -9.85 6.09
N THR A 135 -27.20 -10.37 5.25
CA THR A 135 -26.86 -10.81 3.89
C THR A 135 -26.36 -9.65 3.04
N LEU A 136 -27.04 -8.50 3.12
CA LEU A 136 -26.63 -7.29 2.40
C LEU A 136 -25.24 -6.80 2.87
N ILE A 137 -25.03 -6.71 4.18
CA ILE A 137 -23.74 -6.29 4.76
C ILE A 137 -22.64 -7.28 4.38
N MET A 138 -22.89 -8.59 4.48
CA MET A 138 -21.90 -9.62 4.16
C MET A 138 -21.54 -9.63 2.68
N THR A 139 -22.50 -9.37 1.79
CA THR A 139 -22.22 -9.21 0.35
C THR A 139 -21.30 -8.03 0.11
N ASN A 140 -21.60 -6.86 0.70
CA ASN A 140 -20.74 -5.69 0.57
C ASN A 140 -19.35 -5.91 1.19
N PHE A 141 -19.30 -6.55 2.36
CA PHE A 141 -18.05 -6.90 3.04
C PHE A 141 -17.19 -7.87 2.21
N SER A 142 -17.80 -8.89 1.59
CA SER A 142 -17.10 -9.81 0.70
C SER A 142 -16.53 -9.10 -0.53
N ASN A 143 -17.30 -8.19 -1.13
CA ASN A 143 -16.81 -7.37 -2.25
C ASN A 143 -15.61 -6.51 -1.84
N ILE A 144 -15.64 -5.92 -0.64
CA ILE A 144 -14.49 -5.17 -0.09
C ILE A 144 -13.27 -6.07 0.06
N LEU A 145 -13.41 -7.29 0.58
CA LEU A 145 -12.29 -8.23 0.72
C LEU A 145 -11.70 -8.64 -0.63
N ILE A 146 -12.53 -8.79 -1.67
CA ILE A 146 -12.07 -9.05 -3.04
C ILE A 146 -11.28 -7.85 -3.57
N MET A 147 -11.80 -6.63 -3.42
CA MET A 147 -11.10 -5.40 -3.82
C MET A 147 -9.75 -5.25 -3.09
N ILE A 148 -9.69 -5.58 -1.80
CA ILE A 148 -8.43 -5.58 -1.03
C ILE A 148 -7.46 -6.62 -1.61
N LYS A 149 -7.92 -7.84 -1.90
CA LYS A 149 -7.09 -8.90 -2.48
C LYS A 149 -6.50 -8.46 -3.83
N GLU A 150 -7.34 -7.96 -4.73
CA GLU A 150 -6.91 -7.47 -6.04
C GLU A 150 -5.94 -6.30 -5.91
N SER A 151 -6.21 -5.36 -5.01
CA SER A 151 -5.31 -4.23 -4.75
C SER A 151 -3.93 -4.69 -4.27
N ILE A 152 -3.87 -5.68 -3.37
CA ILE A 152 -2.60 -6.25 -2.90
C ILE A 152 -1.86 -6.93 -4.05
N GLN A 153 -2.56 -7.70 -4.89
CA GLN A 153 -1.95 -8.37 -6.05
C GLN A 153 -1.40 -7.35 -7.07
N ASN A 154 -2.15 -6.29 -7.34
CA ASN A 154 -1.72 -5.19 -8.20
C ASN A 154 -0.50 -4.46 -7.61
N LEU A 155 -0.44 -4.25 -6.29
CA LEU A 155 0.72 -3.65 -5.61
C LEU A 155 1.95 -4.54 -5.69
N VAL A 156 1.82 -5.86 -5.48
CA VAL A 156 2.94 -6.80 -5.65
C VAL A 156 3.44 -6.78 -7.08
N GLY A 157 2.53 -6.80 -8.06
CA GLY A 157 2.84 -6.69 -9.47
C GLY A 157 3.56 -5.38 -9.83
N PHE A 158 3.06 -4.26 -9.32
CA PHE A 158 3.69 -2.95 -9.51
C PHE A 158 5.10 -2.90 -8.92
N MET A 159 5.29 -3.44 -7.71
CA MET A 159 6.62 -3.52 -7.08
C MET A 159 7.59 -4.40 -7.89
N ASN A 160 7.13 -5.52 -8.45
CA ASN A 160 7.97 -6.36 -9.32
C ASN A 160 8.50 -5.60 -10.54
N ASN A 161 7.76 -4.61 -11.05
CA ASN A 161 8.21 -3.78 -12.17
C ASN A 161 9.14 -2.64 -11.74
N LEU A 162 8.91 -2.08 -10.56
CA LEU A 162 9.74 -0.99 -10.04
C LEU A 162 11.12 -1.45 -9.58
N ILE A 163 11.22 -2.69 -9.08
CA ILE A 163 12.49 -3.22 -8.56
C ILE A 163 13.60 -3.18 -9.61
N PRO A 164 13.44 -3.69 -10.85
CA PRO A 164 14.45 -3.58 -11.89
C PRO A 164 14.93 -2.15 -12.13
N ILE A 165 14.03 -1.17 -12.18
CA ILE A 165 14.38 0.24 -12.36
C ILE A 165 15.22 0.74 -11.18
N LEU A 166 14.78 0.43 -9.96
CA LEU A 166 15.51 0.78 -8.73
C LEU A 166 16.93 0.19 -8.75
N ILE A 167 17.07 -1.09 -9.10
CA ILE A 167 18.37 -1.77 -9.18
C ILE A 167 19.25 -1.12 -10.25
N THR A 168 18.72 -0.82 -11.45
CA THR A 168 19.47 -0.12 -12.50
C THR A 168 19.97 1.24 -12.02
N LEU A 169 19.14 2.03 -11.33
CA LEU A 169 19.57 3.32 -10.75
C LEU A 169 20.67 3.14 -9.70
N MET A 170 20.56 2.12 -8.85
CA MET A 170 21.58 1.83 -7.83
C MET A 170 22.91 1.43 -8.48
N LEU A 171 22.88 0.62 -9.54
CA LEU A 171 24.08 0.23 -10.28
C LEU A 171 24.73 1.42 -10.97
N THR A 172 23.95 2.29 -11.63
CA THR A 172 24.49 3.47 -12.34
C THR A 172 25.04 4.53 -11.40
N THR A 173 24.53 4.61 -10.17
CA THR A 173 25.04 5.51 -9.12
C THR A 173 26.23 4.92 -8.34
N GLY A 174 26.70 3.72 -8.70
CA GLY A 174 27.88 3.08 -8.10
C GLY A 174 27.58 2.18 -6.89
N ASN A 175 26.32 2.03 -6.47
CA ASN A 175 25.92 1.23 -5.33
C ASN A 175 25.71 -0.26 -5.70
N ILE A 176 26.77 -0.90 -6.19
CA ILE A 176 26.71 -2.26 -6.76
C ILE A 176 26.45 -3.33 -5.69
N VAL A 177 27.07 -3.18 -4.50
CA VAL A 177 26.92 -4.15 -3.41
C VAL A 177 25.49 -4.17 -2.88
N SER A 178 24.89 -3.00 -2.63
CA SER A 178 23.52 -2.96 -2.11
C SER A 178 22.51 -3.39 -3.18
N ALA A 179 22.73 -3.03 -4.45
CA ALA A 179 21.84 -3.42 -5.55
C ALA A 179 21.66 -4.96 -5.66
N ASN A 180 22.77 -5.70 -5.57
CA ASN A 180 22.74 -7.18 -5.70
C ASN A 180 22.03 -7.87 -4.53
N LEU A 181 22.07 -7.31 -3.33
CA LEU A 181 21.39 -7.86 -2.16
C LEU A 181 19.90 -7.46 -2.12
N MET A 182 19.59 -6.23 -2.51
CA MET A 182 18.23 -5.67 -2.51
C MET A 182 17.27 -6.46 -3.40
N GLN A 183 17.73 -6.87 -4.58
CA GLN A 183 16.85 -7.50 -5.56
C GLN A 183 16.12 -8.75 -5.01
N PRO A 184 16.81 -9.79 -4.50
CA PRO A 184 16.14 -10.97 -3.94
C PRO A 184 15.38 -10.67 -2.64
N ILE A 185 15.89 -9.78 -1.78
CA ILE A 185 15.29 -9.48 -0.47
C ILE A 185 13.94 -8.78 -0.64
N ILE A 186 13.89 -7.72 -1.47
CA ILE A 186 12.65 -6.99 -1.72
C ILE A 186 11.63 -7.91 -2.41
N LEU A 187 12.04 -8.68 -3.44
CA LEU A 187 11.15 -9.62 -4.14
C LEU A 187 10.53 -10.65 -3.20
N PHE A 188 11.35 -11.22 -2.30
CA PHE A 188 10.91 -12.17 -1.30
C PHE A 188 9.89 -11.53 -0.36
N ILE A 189 10.21 -10.37 0.20
CA ILE A 189 9.37 -9.68 1.18
C ILE A 189 8.01 -9.28 0.59
N ILE A 190 7.97 -8.65 -0.59
CA ILE A 190 6.70 -8.20 -1.18
C ILE A 190 5.79 -9.40 -1.51
N THR A 191 6.38 -10.49 -2.02
CA THR A 191 5.65 -11.70 -2.40
C THR A 191 5.18 -12.45 -1.16
N PHE A 192 6.04 -12.56 -0.14
CA PHE A 192 5.71 -13.17 1.14
C PHE A 192 4.57 -12.43 1.82
N ILE A 193 4.66 -11.10 1.98
CA ILE A 193 3.63 -10.29 2.64
C ILE A 193 2.32 -10.32 1.83
N GLY A 194 2.40 -10.16 0.51
CA GLY A 194 1.22 -10.19 -0.36
C GLY A 194 0.47 -11.53 -0.27
N ASN A 195 1.19 -12.65 -0.36
CA ASN A 195 0.60 -13.98 -0.22
C ASN A 195 0.10 -14.23 1.20
N PHE A 196 0.85 -13.80 2.23
CA PHE A 196 0.45 -13.98 3.61
C PHE A 196 -0.87 -13.26 3.92
N ILE A 197 -1.04 -12.01 3.47
CA ILE A 197 -2.29 -11.28 3.68
C ILE A 197 -3.44 -11.94 2.91
N THR A 198 -3.23 -12.31 1.65
CA THR A 198 -4.31 -12.84 0.80
C THR A 198 -4.73 -14.27 1.16
N THR A 199 -3.80 -15.12 1.58
CA THR A 199 -4.06 -16.55 1.88
C THR A 199 -4.38 -16.81 3.36
N ILE A 200 -3.84 -16.02 4.29
CA ILE A 200 -4.04 -16.25 5.73
C ILE A 200 -4.94 -15.19 6.36
N ILE A 201 -4.62 -13.91 6.17
CA ILE A 201 -5.33 -12.82 6.87
C ILE A 201 -6.75 -12.64 6.37
N ILE A 202 -6.98 -12.60 5.06
CA ILE A 202 -8.32 -12.40 4.50
C ILE A 202 -9.30 -13.50 4.97
N PRO A 203 -8.98 -14.81 4.87
CA PRO A 203 -9.85 -15.86 5.40
C PRO A 203 -10.07 -15.74 6.91
N LEU A 204 -9.03 -15.40 7.68
CA LEU A 204 -9.13 -15.25 9.13
C LEU A 204 -10.08 -14.10 9.52
N VAL A 205 -10.02 -12.98 8.80
CA VAL A 205 -10.95 -11.85 8.96
C VAL A 205 -12.39 -12.26 8.64
N LEU A 206 -12.59 -13.04 7.57
CA LEU A 206 -13.91 -13.53 7.18
C LEU A 206 -14.52 -14.43 8.27
N ILE A 207 -13.74 -15.39 8.80
CA ILE A 207 -14.15 -16.27 9.90
C ILE A 207 -14.47 -15.45 11.16
N ALA A 208 -13.61 -14.49 11.51
CA ALA A 208 -13.80 -13.66 12.69
C ALA A 208 -15.07 -12.80 12.59
N THR A 209 -15.38 -12.28 11.41
CA THR A 209 -16.63 -11.53 11.16
C THR A 209 -17.85 -12.44 11.19
N ALA A 210 -17.82 -13.60 10.54
CA ALA A 210 -18.90 -14.58 10.56
C ALA A 210 -19.26 -15.01 12.00
N LEU A 211 -18.24 -15.35 12.82
CA LEU A 211 -18.44 -15.65 14.24
C LEU A 211 -19.03 -14.46 15.02
N GLY A 212 -18.64 -13.24 14.68
CA GLY A 212 -19.17 -12.03 15.32
C GLY A 212 -20.64 -11.74 14.96
N ILE A 213 -21.12 -12.22 13.83
CA ILE A 213 -22.53 -12.17 13.44
C ILE A 213 -23.30 -13.27 14.19
N ILE A 214 -22.78 -14.50 14.18
CA ILE A 214 -23.37 -15.63 14.89
C ILE A 214 -23.50 -15.33 16.39
N SER A 215 -22.53 -14.63 16.99
CA SER A 215 -22.59 -14.24 18.40
C SER A 215 -23.70 -13.25 18.76
N LYS A 216 -24.33 -12.60 17.77
CA LYS A 216 -25.48 -11.71 18.00
C LYS A 216 -26.83 -12.44 18.00
N ILE A 217 -26.87 -13.64 17.42
CA ILE A 217 -28.06 -14.50 17.42
C ILE A 217 -27.95 -15.57 18.52
N SER A 218 -26.73 -15.92 18.91
CA SER A 218 -26.47 -16.95 19.92
C SER A 218 -26.31 -16.35 21.32
N ASP A 219 -26.95 -16.96 22.32
CA ASP A 219 -26.74 -16.63 23.73
C ASP A 219 -25.36 -17.07 24.27
N LYS A 220 -24.54 -17.74 23.44
CA LYS A 220 -23.23 -18.28 23.84
C LYS A 220 -22.16 -17.20 23.84
N ILE A 221 -21.82 -16.71 25.03
CA ILE A 221 -20.75 -15.73 25.31
C ILE A 221 -19.38 -16.14 24.69
N GLN A 222 -19.11 -17.45 24.57
CA GLN A 222 -17.85 -17.97 24.04
C GLN A 222 -17.60 -17.59 22.57
N ILE A 223 -18.66 -17.53 21.75
CA ILE A 223 -18.57 -17.21 20.32
C ILE A 223 -18.15 -15.73 20.14
N ASP A 224 -18.70 -14.83 20.97
CA ASP A 224 -18.34 -13.42 20.97
C ASP A 224 -16.86 -13.20 21.35
N LYS A 225 -16.41 -13.88 22.41
CA LYS A 225 -15.00 -13.82 22.84
C LYS A 225 -14.05 -14.33 21.76
N LEU A 226 -14.39 -15.42 21.07
CA LEU A 226 -13.58 -15.97 19.99
C LEU A 226 -13.50 -15.02 18.79
N SER A 227 -14.63 -14.45 18.36
CA SER A 227 -14.64 -13.43 17.28
C SER A 227 -13.71 -12.25 17.61
N LYS A 228 -13.81 -11.73 18.84
CA LYS A 228 -12.95 -10.61 19.30
C LYS A 228 -11.48 -10.99 19.35
N PHE A 229 -11.17 -12.20 19.85
CA PHE A 229 -9.80 -12.71 19.88
C PHE A 229 -9.21 -12.80 18.46
N LEU A 230 -9.92 -13.42 17.51
CA LEU A 230 -9.44 -13.54 16.13
C LEU A 230 -9.22 -12.16 15.46
N LYS A 231 -10.15 -11.21 15.67
CA LYS A 231 -9.98 -9.83 15.19
C LYS A 231 -8.73 -9.18 15.78
N SER A 232 -8.50 -9.33 17.08
CA SER A 232 -7.31 -8.78 17.73
C SER A 232 -6.02 -9.44 17.23
N SER A 233 -6.05 -10.76 17.00
CA SER A 233 -4.91 -11.51 16.48
C SER A 233 -4.53 -11.06 15.08
N VAL A 234 -5.50 -10.80 14.20
CA VAL A 234 -5.23 -10.23 12.87
C VAL A 234 -4.47 -8.92 12.97
N VAL A 235 -4.94 -7.98 13.81
CA VAL A 235 -4.29 -6.68 14.00
C VAL A 235 -2.87 -6.84 14.55
N TRP A 236 -2.69 -7.75 15.51
CA TRP A 236 -1.39 -8.01 16.11
C TRP A 236 -0.40 -8.60 15.10
N ILE A 237 -0.82 -9.62 14.33
CA ILE A 237 -0.01 -10.25 13.29
C ILE A 237 0.42 -9.23 12.22
N LEU A 238 -0.50 -8.37 11.77
CA LEU A 238 -0.17 -7.28 10.84
C LEU A 238 0.87 -6.32 11.42
N GLY A 239 0.77 -5.99 12.71
CA GLY A 239 1.74 -5.14 13.40
C GLY A 239 3.13 -5.77 13.50
N VAL A 240 3.20 -7.08 13.76
CA VAL A 240 4.46 -7.84 13.78
C VAL A 240 5.10 -7.85 12.38
N ILE A 241 4.33 -8.16 11.35
CA ILE A 241 4.82 -8.18 9.96
C ILE A 241 5.34 -6.80 9.55
N LEU A 242 4.61 -5.73 9.88
CA LEU A 242 5.05 -4.37 9.61
C LEU A 242 6.38 -4.05 10.33
N THR A 243 6.53 -4.49 11.57
CA THR A 243 7.76 -4.27 12.34
C THR A 243 8.93 -5.03 11.74
N ILE A 244 8.72 -6.27 11.30
CA ILE A 244 9.74 -7.07 10.61
C ILE A 244 10.13 -6.40 9.29
N PHE A 245 9.13 -5.96 8.50
CA PHE A 245 9.36 -5.26 7.24
C PHE A 245 10.22 -4.00 7.43
N VAL A 246 9.81 -3.11 8.34
CA VAL A 246 10.56 -1.89 8.64
C VAL A 246 11.95 -2.22 9.21
N GLY A 247 12.06 -3.25 10.05
CA GLY A 247 13.32 -3.72 10.61
C GLY A 247 14.30 -4.19 9.53
N LEU A 248 13.85 -5.01 8.59
CA LEU A 248 14.66 -5.51 7.48
C LEU A 248 15.18 -4.34 6.61
N ILE A 249 14.28 -3.46 6.17
CA ILE A 249 14.64 -2.29 5.36
C ILE A 249 15.59 -1.33 6.11
N SER A 250 15.42 -1.17 7.43
CA SER A 250 16.28 -0.31 8.25
C SER A 250 17.70 -0.85 8.41
N VAL A 251 17.86 -2.17 8.52
CA VAL A 251 19.17 -2.83 8.59
C VAL A 251 19.93 -2.63 7.27
N GLU A 252 19.25 -2.78 6.14
CA GLU A 252 19.84 -2.54 4.81
C GLU A 252 20.23 -1.07 4.60
N GLY A 253 19.37 -0.12 4.98
CA GLY A 253 19.69 1.32 4.90
C GLY A 253 20.88 1.76 5.77
N SER A 254 21.12 1.06 6.89
CA SER A 254 22.24 1.34 7.80
C SER A 254 23.56 0.69 7.35
N LEU A 255 23.49 -0.45 6.67
CA LEU A 255 24.67 -1.13 6.12
C LEU A 255 25.18 -0.43 4.85
N SER A 256 24.29 0.03 3.96
CA SER A 256 24.67 0.76 2.73
C SER A 256 25.43 2.07 3.01
N SER A 257 25.16 2.75 4.12
CA SER A 257 25.84 4.01 4.50
C SER A 257 27.19 3.78 5.19
N SER A 258 27.50 2.56 5.64
CA SER A 258 28.74 2.25 6.36
C SER A 258 29.87 1.74 5.46
N VAL A 259 29.58 1.30 4.23
CA VAL A 259 30.60 0.80 3.29
C VAL A 259 31.11 1.84 2.30
N ASP A 260 30.39 2.94 2.04
CA ASP A 260 30.82 3.99 1.08
C ASP A 260 31.37 5.29 1.71
N GLY A 261 31.64 5.33 3.02
CA GLY A 261 32.28 6.52 3.60
C GLY A 261 32.59 6.43 5.09
N ILE A 262 33.78 5.93 5.42
CA ILE A 262 34.56 6.24 6.63
C ILE A 262 33.75 6.64 7.89
N THR A 263 32.88 5.81 8.47
CA THR A 263 32.44 6.01 9.87
C THR A 263 31.95 4.70 10.51
N ALA A 264 32.83 3.70 10.62
CA ALA A 264 32.59 2.50 11.42
C ALA A 264 32.59 2.75 12.96
N LYS A 265 32.28 3.97 13.45
CA LYS A 265 32.39 4.32 14.88
C LYS A 265 31.16 5.00 15.51
N THR A 266 30.01 5.04 14.85
CA THR A 266 28.76 5.59 15.45
C THR A 266 27.59 4.61 15.49
N THR A 267 27.86 3.31 15.44
CA THR A 267 26.85 2.24 15.65
C THR A 267 26.19 2.29 17.04
N LYS A 268 26.69 3.10 17.98
CA LYS A 268 26.23 3.07 19.38
C LYS A 268 25.14 4.08 19.76
N ALA A 269 24.72 5.00 18.89
CA ALA A 269 23.88 6.14 19.30
C ALA A 269 22.47 6.23 18.69
N ALA A 270 22.13 5.49 17.63
CA ALA A 270 20.84 5.68 16.92
C ALA A 270 19.82 4.53 17.04
N VAL A 271 20.12 3.47 17.81
CA VAL A 271 19.22 2.31 17.97
C VAL A 271 18.03 2.60 18.91
N SER A 272 18.03 3.70 19.66
CA SER A 272 16.99 3.97 20.66
C SER A 272 15.80 4.83 20.18
N SER A 273 15.88 5.49 19.03
CA SER A 273 14.88 6.54 18.67
C SER A 273 14.08 6.30 17.38
N PHE A 274 14.39 5.28 16.58
CA PHE A 274 13.81 5.12 15.23
C PHE A 274 12.88 3.92 15.01
N ILE A 275 12.29 3.37 16.07
CA ILE A 275 11.10 2.50 15.93
C ILE A 275 9.84 3.21 16.48
N PRO A 276 9.34 4.29 15.85
CA PRO A 276 8.14 5.00 16.28
C PRO A 276 6.85 4.32 15.80
N VAL A 277 6.76 2.99 15.92
CA VAL A 277 5.50 2.24 15.73
C VAL A 277 4.96 1.75 17.09
N VAL A 278 5.83 1.57 18.09
CA VAL A 278 5.45 1.10 19.44
C VAL A 278 4.75 2.22 20.25
N GLY A 279 5.16 3.49 20.07
CA GLY A 279 4.62 4.62 20.85
C GLY A 279 3.14 4.95 20.56
N LYS A 280 2.65 4.76 19.33
CA LYS A 280 1.24 5.02 18.99
C LYS A 280 0.30 3.89 19.44
N ILE A 281 0.80 2.66 19.56
CA ILE A 281 0.04 1.49 20.02
C ILE A 281 -0.05 1.49 21.56
N LEU A 282 1.05 1.77 22.27
CA LEU A 282 1.04 1.96 23.74
C LEU A 282 0.14 3.14 24.17
N ARG A 283 0.13 4.23 23.41
CA ARG A 283 -0.79 5.36 23.64
C ARG A 283 -2.26 4.99 23.41
N ARG A 284 -2.56 3.99 22.58
CA ARG A 284 -3.92 3.46 22.37
C ARG A 284 -4.30 2.45 23.45
N CYS A 285 -3.38 1.64 23.96
CA CYS A 285 -3.62 0.73 25.10
C CYS A 285 -3.83 1.47 26.43
N SER A 286 -3.04 2.51 26.73
CA SER A 286 -3.24 3.34 27.94
C SER A 286 -4.59 4.08 27.94
N ARG A 287 -5.11 4.43 26.75
CA ARG A 287 -6.39 5.14 26.61
C ARG A 287 -7.62 4.22 26.66
N TYR A 288 -7.44 2.91 26.45
CA TYR A 288 -8.50 1.90 26.55
C TYR A 288 -8.60 1.28 27.95
N SER A 289 -7.56 1.38 28.79
CA SER A 289 -7.60 0.91 30.18
C SER A 289 -8.31 1.88 31.15
N ASN A 290 -8.59 3.12 30.73
CA ASN A 290 -9.25 4.15 31.55
C ASN A 290 -10.68 4.49 31.09
N ARG A 291 -11.23 3.74 30.14
CA ARG A 291 -12.64 3.81 29.75
C ARG A 291 -13.11 2.41 29.36
N LEU A 292 -13.90 1.81 30.26
CA LEU A 292 -14.55 0.49 30.23
C LEU A 292 -13.76 -0.65 30.87
#